data_AF-A0A7C2SGT2-F1
#
_entry.id   AF-A0A7C2SGT2-F1
#
_cell.length_a   1.000
_cell.length_b   1.000
_cell.length_c   1.000
_cell.angle_alpha   90.00
_cell.angle_beta   90.00
_cell.angle_gamma   90.00
#
_symmetry.space_group_name_H-M   'P 1'
#
loop_
_entity.id
_entity.type
_entity.pdbx_description
1 polymer ?
#
loop_
_entity_poly.entity_id
_entity_poly.type
_entity_poly.pdbx_seq_one_letter_code
_entity_poly.pdbx_strand_id
1 'polypeptide(L)'
;MAKKLFKNYNYSFDTNERKLLTTFCKQILNQVSSDEKLYREAKVFQSILDKLKEGNEETKLTKDESTKLSLYLRENSKNIEKQIDKSWFIKKWLLKSMHKQYKSILVNHFSD
;
A
#
# COMPACT_ATOMS: atom_id res chain seq x y z
N MET A 1 -8.07 -26.69 8.63
CA MET A 1 -8.38 -25.25 8.71
C MET A 1 -9.09 -24.86 7.41
N ALA A 2 -10.39 -24.59 7.45
CA ALA A 2 -11.18 -24.29 6.25
C ALA A 2 -10.66 -23.01 5.59
N LYS A 3 -10.12 -23.11 4.37
CA LYS A 3 -9.81 -21.92 3.55
C LYS A 3 -11.11 -21.15 3.37
N LYS A 4 -11.20 -19.93 3.91
CA LYS A 4 -12.30 -19.00 3.62
C LYS A 4 -12.43 -18.89 2.10
N LEU A 5 -13.48 -19.49 1.55
CA LEU A 5 -13.67 -19.65 0.10
C LEU A 5 -13.88 -18.29 -0.59
N PHE A 6 -14.33 -17.29 0.16
CA PHE A 6 -14.49 -15.92 -0.27
C PHE A 6 -13.90 -14.99 0.80
N LYS A 7 -12.84 -14.28 0.46
CA LYS A 7 -12.39 -13.12 1.26
C LYS A 7 -13.22 -11.92 0.84
N ASN A 8 -13.73 -11.21 1.84
CA ASN A 8 -14.24 -9.87 1.62
C ASN A 8 -13.04 -8.92 1.48
N TYR A 9 -12.99 -8.17 0.38
CA TYR A 9 -11.93 -7.21 0.05
C TYR A 9 -12.40 -5.75 0.28
N ASN A 10 -13.38 -5.56 1.16
CA ASN A 10 -13.79 -4.26 1.66
C ASN A 10 -12.88 -3.87 2.83
N TYR A 11 -12.26 -2.69 2.73
CA TYR A 11 -11.34 -2.18 3.74
C TYR A 11 -11.82 -0.84 4.30
N SER A 12 -11.92 -0.76 5.62
CA SER A 12 -12.22 0.47 6.33
C SER A 12 -10.91 1.16 6.74
N PHE A 13 -10.32 1.93 5.82
CA PHE A 13 -9.10 2.70 6.11
C PHE A 13 -9.44 3.99 6.85
N ASP A 14 -8.64 4.31 7.87
CA ASP A 14 -8.74 5.60 8.57
C ASP A 14 -8.25 6.77 7.68
N THR A 15 -8.52 8.01 8.08
CA THR A 15 -8.14 9.21 7.31
C THR A 15 -6.63 9.32 7.06
N ASN A 16 -5.80 8.89 8.01
CA ASN A 16 -4.35 8.91 7.90
C ASN A 16 -3.86 7.78 7.00
N GLU A 17 -4.38 6.56 7.16
CA GLU A 17 -4.13 5.40 6.31
C GLU A 17 -4.50 5.72 4.86
N ARG A 18 -5.65 6.37 4.62
CA ARG A 18 -6.06 6.82 3.27
C ARG A 18 -5.07 7.81 2.67
N LYS A 19 -4.63 8.82 3.42
CA LYS A 19 -3.62 9.79 2.96
C LYS A 19 -2.30 9.09 2.64
N LEU A 20 -1.89 8.16 3.50
CA LEU A 20 -0.66 7.41 3.34
C LEU A 20 -0.71 6.50 2.11
N LEU A 21 -1.78 5.71 1.96
CA LEU A 21 -2.02 4.84 0.80
C LEU A 21 -2.18 5.65 -0.50
N THR A 22 -2.84 6.81 -0.44
CA THR A 22 -2.93 7.73 -1.58
C THR A 22 -1.56 8.22 -2.02
N THR A 23 -0.72 8.62 -1.06
CA THR A 23 0.65 9.07 -1.34
C THR A 23 1.51 7.93 -1.89
N PHE A 24 1.37 6.74 -1.31
CA PHE A 24 2.04 5.52 -1.75
C PHE A 24 1.65 5.15 -3.19
N CYS A 25 0.35 5.09 -3.51
CA CYS A 25 -0.13 4.78 -4.86
C CYS A 25 0.37 5.80 -5.88
N LYS A 26 0.40 7.10 -5.54
CA LYS A 26 0.98 8.14 -6.40
C LYS A 26 2.47 7.91 -6.66
N GLN A 27 3.23 7.55 -5.63
CA GLN A 27 4.67 7.25 -5.78
C GLN A 27 4.91 6.04 -6.68
N ILE A 28 4.13 4.97 -6.51
CA ILE A 28 4.22 3.78 -7.38
C ILE A 28 3.86 4.14 -8.81
N LEU A 29 2.75 4.86 -9.03
CA LEU A 29 2.35 5.34 -10.35
C LEU A 29 3.49 6.11 -11.02
N ASN A 30 4.12 7.06 -10.33
CA ASN A 30 5.26 7.80 -10.88
C ASN A 30 6.46 6.92 -11.26
N GLN A 31 6.64 5.77 -10.60
CA GLN A 31 7.72 4.82 -10.92
C GLN A 31 7.37 3.94 -12.12
N VAL A 32 6.11 3.50 -12.25
CA VAL A 32 5.67 2.54 -13.27
C VAL A 32 5.13 3.20 -14.54
N SER A 33 4.70 4.46 -14.48
CA SER A 33 4.13 5.19 -15.63
C SER A 33 5.12 5.45 -16.76
N SER A 34 6.42 5.33 -16.50
CA SER A 34 7.47 5.56 -17.50
C SER A 34 7.81 4.32 -18.33
N ASP A 35 7.33 3.13 -17.95
CA ASP A 35 7.62 1.87 -18.64
C ASP A 35 6.33 1.26 -19.21
N GLU A 36 6.23 1.18 -20.54
CA GLU A 36 5.07 0.60 -21.23
C GLU A 36 4.81 -0.86 -20.83
N LYS A 37 5.84 -1.60 -20.39
CA LYS A 37 5.71 -2.98 -19.91
C LYS A 37 4.92 -3.06 -18.59
N LEU A 38 4.91 -1.98 -17.82
CA LEU A 38 4.24 -1.89 -16.51
C LEU A 38 2.87 -1.22 -16.60
N TYR A 39 2.32 -1.03 -17.80
CA TYR A 39 1.01 -0.41 -18.01
C TYR A 39 -0.13 -1.08 -17.23
N ARG A 40 -0.07 -2.41 -17.08
CA ARG A 40 -1.06 -3.17 -16.29
C ARG A 40 -0.99 -2.82 -14.80
N GLU A 41 0.21 -2.61 -14.26
CA GLU A 41 0.41 -2.18 -12.88
C GLU A 41 -0.04 -0.75 -12.69
N ALA A 42 0.31 0.14 -13.63
CA ALA A 42 -0.15 1.52 -13.63
C ALA A 42 -1.69 1.60 -13.56
N LYS A 43 -2.41 0.81 -14.37
CA LYS A 43 -3.87 0.74 -14.31
C LYS A 43 -4.42 0.28 -12.96
N VAL A 44 -3.80 -0.73 -12.35
CA VAL A 44 -4.24 -1.24 -11.05
C VAL A 44 -4.06 -0.19 -9.96
N PHE A 45 -2.88 0.45 -9.89
CA PHE A 45 -2.64 1.48 -8.89
C PHE A 45 -3.46 2.75 -9.13
N GLN A 46 -3.79 3.07 -10.39
CA GLN A 46 -4.72 4.14 -10.71
C GLN A 46 -6.13 3.82 -10.21
N SER A 47 -6.63 2.60 -10.45
CA SER A 47 -7.92 2.13 -9.93
C SER A 47 -7.99 2.20 -8.40
N ILE A 48 -6.94 1.73 -7.71
CA ILE A 48 -6.85 1.82 -6.24
C ILE A 48 -6.87 3.28 -5.78
N LEU A 49 -6.11 4.15 -6.44
CA LEU A 49 -6.04 5.57 -6.11
C LEU A 49 -7.41 6.26 -6.23
N ASP A 50 -8.15 5.94 -7.30
CA ASP A 50 -9.47 6.54 -7.52
C ASP A 50 -10.48 6.05 -6.47
N LYS A 51 -10.46 4.77 -6.11
CA LYS A 51 -11.29 4.21 -5.02
C LYS A 51 -10.96 4.78 -3.65
N LEU A 52 -9.69 5.08 -3.38
CA LEU A 52 -9.28 5.74 -2.13
C LEU A 52 -9.77 7.19 -2.06
N LYS A 53 -9.86 7.88 -3.21
CA LYS A 53 -10.33 9.27 -3.32
C LYS A 53 -11.83 9.42 -3.29
N GLU A 54 -12.60 8.41 -3.72
CA GLU A 54 -14.08 8.43 -3.69
C GLU A 54 -14.63 8.67 -2.27
N GLY A 55 -13.82 8.50 -1.22
CA GLY A 55 -14.19 8.93 0.14
C GLY A 55 -15.26 8.07 0.80
N ASN A 56 -15.65 6.96 0.19
CA ASN A 56 -16.56 5.97 0.78
C ASN A 56 -16.00 5.43 2.09
N GLU A 57 -16.86 5.19 3.09
CA GLU A 57 -16.48 4.61 4.40
C GLU A 57 -15.69 3.29 4.23
N GLU A 58 -16.06 2.49 3.23
CA GLU A 58 -15.34 1.29 2.83
C GLU A 58 -14.71 1.46 1.44
N THR A 59 -13.44 1.09 1.33
CA THR A 59 -12.74 0.99 0.05
C THR A 59 -12.86 -0.44 -0.47
N LYS A 60 -13.63 -0.64 -1.56
CA LYS A 60 -13.85 -1.96 -2.16
C LYS A 60 -12.77 -2.28 -3.17
N LEU A 61 -11.81 -3.10 -2.76
CA LEU A 61 -10.74 -3.55 -3.66
C LEU A 61 -11.13 -4.88 -4.33
N THR A 62 -10.62 -5.12 -5.52
CA THR A 62 -10.64 -6.46 -6.12
C THR A 62 -9.55 -7.31 -5.50
N LYS A 63 -9.63 -8.63 -5.70
CA LYS A 63 -8.57 -9.55 -5.29
C LYS A 63 -7.20 -9.16 -5.84
N ASP A 64 -7.12 -8.80 -7.12
CA ASP A 64 -5.86 -8.41 -7.77
C ASP A 64 -5.29 -7.12 -7.17
N GLU A 65 -6.15 -6.11 -6.97
CA GLU A 65 -5.78 -4.83 -6.35
C GLU A 65 -5.26 -5.02 -4.92
N SER A 66 -6.00 -5.75 -4.07
CA SER A 66 -5.59 -6.04 -2.69
C SER A 66 -4.28 -6.84 -2.65
N THR A 67 -4.14 -7.84 -3.51
CA THR A 67 -2.93 -8.67 -3.57
C THR A 67 -1.72 -7.82 -3.97
N LYS A 68 -1.83 -7.02 -5.04
CA LYS A 68 -0.74 -6.14 -5.50
C LYS A 68 -0.42 -5.06 -4.48
N LEU A 69 -1.44 -4.42 -3.89
CA LEU A 69 -1.24 -3.39 -2.87
C LEU A 69 -0.46 -3.95 -1.68
N SER A 70 -0.87 -5.13 -1.17
CA SER A 70 -0.18 -5.77 -0.04
C SER A 70 1.26 -6.19 -0.39
N LEU A 71 1.49 -6.70 -1.60
CA LEU A 71 2.81 -7.12 -2.07
C LEU A 71 3.76 -5.92 -2.16
N TYR A 72 3.34 -4.85 -2.84
CA TYR A 72 4.17 -3.65 -2.99
C TYR A 72 4.39 -2.96 -1.64
N LEU A 73 3.38 -2.89 -0.76
CA LEU A 73 3.56 -2.36 0.60
C LEU A 73 4.59 -3.17 1.39
N ARG A 74 4.56 -4.51 1.31
CA ARG A 74 5.54 -5.39 1.97
C ARG A 74 6.95 -5.18 1.43
N GLU A 75 7.10 -5.11 0.11
CA GLU A 75 8.41 -4.88 -0.52
C GLU A 75 8.97 -3.49 -0.19
N ASN A 76 8.12 -2.46 -0.24
CA ASN A 76 8.53 -1.11 0.10
C ASN A 76 8.89 -0.99 1.60
N SER A 77 8.12 -1.64 2.48
CA SER A 77 8.43 -1.75 3.91
C SER A 77 9.80 -2.36 4.16
N LYS A 78 10.14 -3.47 3.49
CA LYS A 78 11.47 -4.10 3.58
C LYS A 78 12.59 -3.19 3.04
N ASN A 79 12.32 -2.44 1.98
CA ASN A 79 13.30 -1.49 1.44
C ASN A 79 13.55 -0.33 2.42
N ILE A 80 12.49 0.20 3.04
CA ILE A 80 12.59 1.22 4.09
C ILE A 80 13.43 0.70 5.26
N GLU A 81 13.19 -0.54 5.70
CA GLU A 81 13.98 -1.20 6.75
C GLU A 81 15.47 -1.22 6.42
N LYS A 82 15.84 -1.63 5.20
CA LYS A 82 17.25 -1.58 4.74
C LYS A 82 17.82 -0.17 4.66
N GLN A 83 17.00 0.83 4.33
CA GLN A 83 17.43 2.23 4.27
C GLN A 83 17.62 2.85 5.65
N ILE A 84 16.86 2.43 6.66
CA ILE A 84 17.00 2.87 8.06
C ILE A 84 18.41 2.61 8.57
N ASP A 85 19.00 1.46 8.24
CA ASP A 85 20.34 1.07 8.69
C ASP A 85 21.44 1.95 8.10
N LYS A 86 21.22 2.48 6.90
CA LYS A 86 22.18 3.35 6.18
C LYS A 86 21.93 4.85 6.41
N SER A 87 20.92 5.22 7.19
CA SER A 87 20.45 6.61 7.31
C SER A 87 20.94 7.31 8.58
N TRP A 88 21.26 8.59 8.45
CA TRP A 88 21.60 9.47 9.58
C TRP A 88 20.37 9.75 10.47
N PHE A 89 20.57 10.27 11.70
CA PHE A 89 19.57 10.23 12.78
C PHE A 89 18.19 10.81 12.41
N ILE A 90 18.14 11.94 11.69
CA ILE A 90 16.88 12.58 11.26
C ILE A 90 16.14 11.69 10.26
N LYS A 91 16.84 11.24 9.22
CA LYS A 91 16.28 10.36 8.19
C LYS A 91 15.87 9.02 8.77
N LYS A 92 16.65 8.49 9.71
CA LYS A 92 16.36 7.26 10.45
C LYS A 92 15.06 7.38 11.26
N TRP A 93 14.84 8.51 11.94
CA TRP A 93 13.61 8.74 12.71
C TRP A 93 12.36 8.81 11.81
N LEU A 94 12.42 9.56 10.71
CA LEU A 94 11.32 9.66 9.74
C LEU A 94 10.99 8.30 9.11
N LEU A 95 12.01 7.57 8.62
CA LEU A 95 11.83 6.26 8.01
C LEU A 95 11.27 5.23 9.01
N LYS A 96 11.69 5.27 10.28
CA LYS A 96 11.12 4.42 11.33
C LYS A 96 9.63 4.69 11.54
N SER A 97 9.23 5.95 11.57
CA SER A 97 7.82 6.33 11.70
C SER A 97 6.99 5.82 10.51
N MET A 98 7.47 6.03 9.28
CA MET A 98 6.81 5.55 8.06
C MET A 98 6.72 4.02 8.02
N HIS A 99 7.81 3.33 8.37
CA HIS A 99 7.83 1.86 8.45
C HIS A 99 6.81 1.32 9.45
N LYS A 100 6.67 1.97 10.62
CA LYS A 100 5.67 1.59 11.62
C LYS A 100 4.25 1.73 11.07
N GLN A 101 3.97 2.80 10.33
CA GLN A 101 2.66 3.01 9.71
C GLN A 101 2.37 1.95 8.65
N TYR A 102 3.34 1.62 7.79
CA TYR A 102 3.16 0.56 6.77
C TYR A 102 2.94 -0.81 7.41
N LYS A 103 3.71 -1.15 8.45
CA LYS A 103 3.49 -2.38 9.22
C LYS A 103 2.11 -2.41 9.87
N SER A 104 1.64 -1.29 10.43
CA SER A 104 0.30 -1.21 11.02
C SER A 104 -0.79 -1.50 10.00
N ILE A 105 -0.74 -0.89 8.81
CA ILE A 105 -1.70 -1.15 7.72
C ILE A 105 -1.67 -2.61 7.30
N LEU A 106 -0.46 -3.17 7.11
CA LEU A 106 -0.29 -4.57 6.75
C LEU A 106 -0.86 -5.49 7.82
N VAL A 107 -0.68 -5.17 9.10
CA VAL A 107 -1.18 -5.98 10.20
C VAL A 107 -2.69 -5.90 10.31
N ASN A 108 -3.25 -4.69 10.25
CA ASN A 108 -4.67 -4.43 10.49
C ASN A 108 -5.56 -4.91 9.33
N HIS A 109 -5.08 -4.80 8.09
CA HIS A 109 -5.89 -5.02 6.88
C HIS A 109 -5.43 -6.20 6.03
N PHE A 110 -4.15 -6.60 6.11
CA PHE A 110 -3.55 -7.59 5.21
C PHE A 110 -2.84 -8.76 5.93
N SER A 111 -3.09 -8.94 7.23
CA SER A 111 -2.72 -10.15 7.95
C SER A 111 -3.70 -11.24 7.56
N ASP A 112 -3.25 -12.12 6.67
CA ASP A 112 -3.93 -13.39 6.43
C ASP A 112 -3.12 -14.56 6.99
#